data_AF-A0AA90U0F4-F1
#
_entry.id   AF-A0AA90U0F4-F1
#
_cell.length_a   1.000
_cell.length_b   1.000
_cell.length_c   1.000
_cell.angle_alpha   90.00
_cell.angle_beta   90.00
_cell.angle_gamma   90.00
#
_symmetry.space_group_name_H-M   'P 1'
#
loop_
_entity.id
_entity.type
_entity.pdbx_description
1 polymer ?
#
loop_
_entity_poly.entity_id
_entity_poly.type
_entity_poly.pdbx_seq_one_letter_code
_entity_poly.pdbx_strand_id
1 'polypeptide(L)' 'MGRSYPVSARVSEDSKQYLQDLVQKGFAINMSEALKICIRYAKQKKMEEEI' A
#
# COMPACT_ATOMS: atom_id res chain seq x y z
N MET A 1 -8.96 8.16 16.30
CA MET A 1 -8.48 8.26 14.90
C MET A 1 -6.97 8.37 14.92
N GLY A 2 -6.24 7.40 14.36
CA GLY A 2 -4.78 7.41 14.36
C GLY A 2 -4.24 8.58 13.53
N ARG A 3 -3.32 9.37 14.10
CA ARG A 3 -2.65 10.46 13.38
C ARG A 3 -1.93 9.88 12.15
N SER A 4 -2.25 10.38 10.96
CA SER A 4 -1.47 10.10 9.75
C SER A 4 -0.42 11.18 9.59
N TYR A 5 0.84 10.78 9.54
CA TYR A 5 1.96 11.68 9.27
C TYR A 5 2.35 11.56 7.79
N PRO A 6 2.62 12.69 7.10
CA PRO A 6 3.15 12.64 5.74
C PRO A 6 4.53 11.98 5.77
N VAL A 7 4.74 11.00 4.90
CA VAL A 7 6.02 10.29 4.77
C VAL A 7 6.38 10.25 3.28
N SER A 8 7.63 10.55 2.96
CA SER A 8 8.17 10.34 1.63
C SER A 8 8.72 8.91 1.55
N ALA A 9 8.05 8.05 0.80
CA ALA A 9 8.48 6.68 0.55
C ALA A 9 9.09 6.59 -0.85
N ARG A 10 10.27 5.97 -0.96
CA ARG A 10 10.84 5.60 -2.25
C ARG A 10 10.24 4.27 -2.69
N VAL A 11 9.64 4.26 -3.87
CA VAL A 11 9.07 3.07 -4.51
C VAL A 11 9.67 2.93 -5.91
N SER A 12 9.80 1.70 -6.40
CA SER A 12 10.20 1.48 -7.80
C SER A 12 9.13 2.01 -8.75
N GLU A 13 9.49 2.31 -10.00
CA GLU A 13 8.53 2.80 -10.99
C GLU A 13 7.43 1.75 -11.26
N ASP A 14 7.78 0.47 -11.31
CA ASP A 14 6.79 -0.61 -11.44
C ASP A 14 5.79 -0.63 -10.27
N SER A 15 6.29 -0.47 -9.04
CA SER A 15 5.44 -0.41 -7.85
C SER A 15 4.51 0.80 -7.90
N LYS A 16 5.01 1.94 -8.38
CA LYS A 16 4.23 3.17 -8.54
C LYS A 16 3.13 3.00 -9.59
N GLN A 17 3.43 2.35 -10.71
CA GLN A 17 2.44 2.03 -11.75
C GLN A 17 1.34 1.11 -11.20
N TYR A 18 1.72 0.08 -10.44
CA TYR A 18 0.77 -0.82 -9.78
C TYR A 18 -0.13 -0.09 -8.77
N LEU A 19 0.45 0.78 -7.94
CA LEU A 19 -0.33 1.57 -6.98
C LEU A 19 -1.31 2.53 -7.68
N GLN A 20 -0.93 3.10 -8.83
CA GLN A 20 -1.84 3.92 -9.64
C GLN A 20 -2.98 3.10 -10.22
N ASP A 21 -2.70 1.89 -10.72
CA ASP A 21 -3.72 0.97 -11.24
C ASP A 21 -4.74 0.59 -10.15
N LEU A 22 -4.30 0.37 -8.91
CA LEU A 22 -5.20 0.14 -7.77
C LEU A 22 -6.14 1.33 -7.50
N VAL A 23 -5.64 2.55 -7.64
CA VAL A 23 -6.47 3.77 -7.50
C VAL A 23 -7.45 3.88 -8.67
N GLN A 24 -7.00 3.65 -9.90
CA GLN A 24 -7.85 3.72 -11.10
C GLN A 24 -8.97 2.69 -11.08
N LYS A 25 -8.71 1.49 -10.56
CA LYS A 25 -9.70 0.42 -10.38
C LYS A 25 -10.65 0.66 -9.20
N GLY A 26 -10.45 1.72 -8.42
CA GLY A 26 -11.30 2.07 -7.29
C GLY A 26 -11.04 1.27 -6.01
N PHE A 27 -9.94 0.51 -5.94
CA PHE A 27 -9.55 -0.21 -4.72
C PHE A 27 -9.00 0.72 -3.63
N ALA A 28 -8.54 1.91 -4.00
CA ALA A 28 -8.02 2.92 -3.08
C ALA A 28 -8.39 4.33 -3.55
N ILE A 29 -8.59 5.26 -2.61
CA ILE A 29 -8.95 6.66 -2.94
C ILE A 29 -7.72 7.43 -3.44
N ASN A 30 -6.52 7.05 -3.00
CA ASN A 30 -5.26 7.67 -3.41
C ASN A 30 -4.07 6.70 -3.23
N MET A 31 -2.89 7.14 -3.69
CA MET A 31 -1.64 6.37 -3.62
C MET A 31 -1.24 5.98 -2.20
N SER A 32 -1.48 6.86 -1.21
CA SER A 32 -1.15 6.58 0.19
C SER A 32 -2.02 5.47 0.77
N GLU A 33 -3.30 5.42 0.40
CA GLU A 33 -4.18 4.32 0.78
C GLU A 33 -3.82 3.01 0.08
N ALA A 34 -3.56 3.06 -1.23
CA ALA A 34 -3.11 1.91 -1.99
C ALA A 34 -1.86 1.29 -1.34
N LEU A 35 -0.87 2.12 -0.97
CA LEU A 35 0.36 1.67 -0.31
C LEU A 35 0.08 1.06 1.06
N LYS A 36 -0.82 1.65 1.87
CA LYS A 36 -1.21 1.09 3.17
C LYS A 36 -1.87 -0.28 3.04
N ILE A 37 -2.69 -0.49 2.01
CA ILE A 37 -3.32 -1.78 1.71
C ILE A 37 -2.24 -2.81 1.41
N CYS A 38 -1.30 -2.49 0.52
CA CYS A 38 -0.18 -3.38 0.18
C CYS A 38 0.66 -3.75 1.40
N ILE A 39 1.02 -2.76 2.24
CA ILE A 39 1.79 -3.01 3.48
C ILE A 39 1.00 -3.93 4.43
N ARG A 40 -0.31 -3.71 4.59
CA ARG A 40 -1.15 -4.54 5.45
C ARG A 40 -1.20 -5.98 4.96
N TYR A 41 -1.40 -6.17 3.65
CA TYR A 41 -1.41 -7.49 3.02
C TYR A 41 -0.07 -8.21 3.21
N ALA A 42 1.05 -7.53 2.96
CA ALA A 42 2.39 -8.09 3.16
C ALA A 42 2.63 -8.50 4.62
N LYS A 43 2.14 -7.72 5.59
CA LYS A 43 2.21 -8.09 7.02
C LYS A 43 1.38 -9.33 7.34
N GLN A 44 0.16 -9.43 6.79
CA GLN A 44 -0.69 -10.61 6.99
C GLN A 44 -0.05 -11.87 6.42
N LYS A 45 0.42 -11.81 5.18
CA LYS A 45 1.09 -12.94 4.53
C LYS A 45 2.33 -13.40 5.29
N LYS A 46 3.14 -12.47 5.80
CA LYS A 46 4.31 -12.81 6.63
C LYS A 46 3.91 -13.53 7.93
N MET A 47 2.81 -13.12 8.58
CA MET A 47 2.31 -13.81 9.77
C MET A 47 1.76 -15.21 9.46
N GLU A 48 1.16 -15.40 8.29
CA GLU A 48 0.68 -16.72 7.84
C GLU A 48 1.83 -17.69 7.51
N GLU A 49 2.96 -17.20 6.99
CA GLU A 49 4.14 -18.01 6.67
C GLU A 49 4.98 -18.38 7.91
N GLU A 50 4.80 -17.71 9.05
CA GLU A 50 5.51 -17.99 10.31
C GLU A 50 4.76 -18.96 11.25
N ILE A 51 3.58 -19.46 10.86
CA ILE A 51 2.75 -20.44 11.60
C ILE A 51 2.92 -21.84 11.02
#